data_AF-A0A914GAX9-F1
#
_entry.id   AF-A0A914GAX9-F1
#
_cell.length_a   1.000
_cell.length_b   1.000
_cell.length_c   1.000
_cell.angle_alpha   90.00
_cell.angle_beta   90.00
_cell.angle_gamma   90.00
#
_symmetry.space_group_name_H-M   'P 1'
#
loop_
_entity.id
_entity.type
_entity.pdbx_description
1 polymer ?
#
loop_
_entity_poly.entity_id
_entity_poly.type
_entity_poly.pdbx_seq_one_letter_code
_entity_poly.pdbx_strand_id
1 'polypeptide(L)'
;AVYTSGKGSSAAGLTAAIIRDPQSRSFIMEGGAMVLADGGVVCIDEFDKMREDDRVAIHEAMEQQTISIAKAGITTTLNSRCSVLAAANSVFGRWDDNKGSENIDFMPTILSRFDAIFVVKDTHDLKRDATLAKHIISVHMNAD
;
A
#
# COMPACT_ATOMS: atom_id res chain seq x y z
N ALA A 1 -11.07 -6.93 3.97
CA ALA A 1 -9.75 -6.32 3.77
C ALA A 1 -9.45 -6.36 2.27
N VAL A 2 -8.92 -5.27 1.71
CA VAL A 2 -8.55 -5.17 0.30
C VAL A 2 -7.03 -5.24 0.20
N TYR A 3 -6.51 -6.09 -0.70
CA TYR A 3 -5.08 -6.20 -0.95
C TYR A 3 -4.73 -5.55 -2.29
N THR A 4 -3.61 -4.84 -2.32
CA THR A 4 -3.08 -4.27 -3.56
C THR A 4 -1.55 -4.20 -3.54
N SER A 5 -0.94 -4.19 -4.72
CA SER A 5 0.50 -3.96 -4.91
C SER A 5 0.73 -2.55 -5.45
N GLY A 6 1.77 -1.90 -4.93
CA GLY A 6 2.20 -0.57 -5.36
C GLY A 6 2.65 -0.48 -6.81
N LYS A 7 3.10 -1.59 -7.43
CA LYS A 7 3.35 -1.64 -8.88
C LYS A 7 2.09 -1.92 -9.69
N GLY A 8 1.19 -2.74 -9.15
CA GLY A 8 -0.01 -3.20 -9.83
C GLY A 8 -1.15 -2.18 -9.84
N SER A 9 -1.11 -1.20 -8.95
CA SER A 9 -2.12 -0.15 -8.86
C SER A 9 -1.65 1.18 -9.40
N SER A 10 -2.53 1.80 -10.17
CA SER A 10 -2.43 3.22 -10.51
C SER A 10 -3.21 4.07 -9.50
N ALA A 11 -3.00 5.38 -9.51
CA ALA A 11 -3.72 6.32 -8.68
C ALA A 11 -5.23 6.14 -8.85
N ALA A 12 -5.71 5.90 -10.08
CA ALA A 12 -7.12 5.62 -10.36
C ALA A 12 -7.60 4.29 -9.76
N GLY A 13 -6.74 3.25 -9.75
CA GLY A 13 -7.02 1.96 -9.12
C GLY A 13 -7.02 2.01 -7.59
N LEU A 14 -6.23 2.90 -6.98
CA LEU A 14 -6.24 3.15 -5.53
C LEU A 14 -7.42 4.01 -5.11
N THR A 15 -7.73 5.05 -5.88
CA THR A 15 -8.70 6.09 -5.51
C THR A 15 -10.06 5.87 -6.17
N ALA A 16 -10.24 6.36 -7.39
CA ALA A 16 -11.38 6.07 -8.24
C ALA A 16 -11.04 6.43 -9.69
N ALA A 17 -11.74 5.76 -10.62
CA ALA A 17 -11.64 5.98 -12.05
C ALA A 17 -12.95 6.52 -12.61
N ILE A 18 -12.86 7.29 -13.70
CA ILE A 18 -14.03 7.66 -14.50
C ILE A 18 -14.01 6.82 -15.77
N ILE A 19 -15.10 6.11 -16.01
CA ILE A 19 -15.27 5.23 -17.16
C ILE A 19 -16.44 5.76 -17.98
N ARG A 20 -16.32 5.68 -19.30
CA ARG A 20 -17.42 6.00 -20.20
C ARG A 20 -18.24 4.74 -20.45
N ASP A 21 -19.51 4.77 -20.10
CA ASP A 21 -20.42 3.67 -20.39
C ASP A 21 -20.68 3.59 -21.91
N PRO A 22 -20.40 2.43 -22.57
CA PRO A 22 -20.64 2.25 -23.99
C PRO A 22 -22.11 2.39 -24.39
N GLN A 23 -23.06 2.08 -23.50
CA GLN A 23 -24.49 2.09 -23.80
C GLN A 23 -25.10 3.47 -23.66
N SER A 24 -24.95 4.11 -22.50
CA SER A 24 -25.53 5.44 -22.23
C SER A 24 -24.68 6.61 -22.75
N ARG A 25 -23.45 6.34 -23.20
CA ARG A 25 -22.40 7.36 -23.51
C ARG A 25 -22.08 8.31 -22.36
N SER A 26 -22.61 8.06 -21.17
CA SER A 26 -22.43 8.87 -19.97
C SER A 26 -21.16 8.45 -19.24
N PHE A 27 -20.60 9.36 -18.45
CA PHE A 27 -19.48 9.05 -17.57
C PHE A 27 -20.01 8.47 -16.26
N ILE A 28 -19.49 7.32 -15.88
CA ILE A 28 -19.72 6.65 -14.60
C ILE A 28 -18.43 6.67 -13.78
N MET A 29 -18.58 6.67 -12.47
CA MET A 29 -17.47 6.65 -11.54
C MET A 29 -17.34 5.26 -10.92
N GLU A 30 -16.13 4.71 -10.90
CA GLU A 30 -15.81 3.44 -10.26
C GLU A 30 -14.85 3.69 -9.09
N GLY A 31 -15.21 3.20 -7.91
CA GLY A 31 -14.39 3.27 -6.71
C GLY A 31 -13.16 2.38 -6.82
N GLY A 32 -12.00 2.92 -6.44
CA GLY A 32 -10.75 2.18 -6.32
C GLY A 32 -10.61 1.46 -4.97
N ALA A 33 -9.47 0.82 -4.77
CA ALA A 33 -9.19 -0.04 -3.62
C ALA A 33 -9.46 0.61 -2.26
N MET A 34 -9.10 1.88 -2.06
CA MET A 34 -9.29 2.58 -0.79
C MET A 34 -10.74 2.97 -0.53
N VAL A 35 -11.49 3.34 -1.58
CA VAL A 35 -12.92 3.63 -1.48
C VAL A 35 -13.71 2.35 -1.19
N LEU A 36 -13.36 1.26 -1.87
CA LEU A 36 -13.97 -0.05 -1.63
C LEU A 36 -13.66 -0.61 -0.24
N ALA A 37 -12.56 -0.16 0.37
CA ALA A 37 -12.15 -0.54 1.71
C ALA A 37 -12.66 0.40 2.83
N ASP A 38 -13.57 1.34 2.56
CA ASP A 38 -14.12 2.25 3.57
C ASP A 38 -14.67 1.48 4.78
N GLY A 39 -14.23 1.86 5.99
CA GLY A 39 -14.54 1.17 7.24
C GLY A 39 -13.76 -0.12 7.52
N GLY A 40 -12.81 -0.49 6.65
CA GLY A 40 -12.01 -1.70 6.76
C GLY A 40 -10.49 -1.44 6.74
N VAL A 41 -9.75 -2.45 6.25
CA VAL A 41 -8.30 -2.41 6.12
C VAL A 41 -7.91 -2.57 4.65
N VAL A 42 -6.99 -1.72 4.19
CA VAL A 42 -6.30 -1.85 2.91
C VAL A 42 -4.84 -2.24 3.15
N CYS A 43 -4.41 -3.31 2.51
CA CYS A 43 -3.04 -3.81 2.57
C CYS A 43 -2.33 -3.45 1.27
N ILE A 44 -1.23 -2.71 1.34
CA ILE A 44 -0.44 -2.24 0.20
C ILE A 44 0.95 -2.87 0.29
N ASP A 45 1.26 -3.78 -0.63
CA ASP A 45 2.60 -4.33 -0.79
C ASP A 45 3.45 -3.50 -1.75
N GLU A 46 4.77 -3.62 -1.67
CA GLU A 46 5.74 -2.87 -2.49
C GLU A 46 5.48 -1.36 -2.48
N PHE A 47 5.19 -0.80 -1.31
CA PHE A 47 4.86 0.61 -1.14
C PHE A 47 6.00 1.54 -1.64
N ASP A 48 7.25 1.06 -1.58
CA ASP A 48 8.43 1.74 -2.15
C ASP A 48 8.40 1.85 -3.68
N LYS A 49 7.67 0.97 -4.37
CA LYS A 49 7.60 0.92 -5.84
C LYS A 49 6.47 1.72 -6.45
N MET A 50 5.66 2.42 -5.65
CA MET A 50 4.60 3.28 -6.14
C MET A 50 5.12 4.51 -6.88
N ARG A 51 4.41 4.92 -7.94
CA ARG A 51 4.70 6.14 -8.69
C ARG A 51 4.36 7.37 -7.85
N GLU A 52 4.96 8.50 -8.19
CA GLU A 52 4.73 9.76 -7.47
C GLU A 52 3.25 10.18 -7.47
N ASP A 53 2.55 10.05 -8.60
CA ASP A 53 1.11 10.34 -8.71
C ASP A 53 0.27 9.48 -7.76
N ASP A 54 0.62 8.20 -7.61
CA ASP A 54 -0.06 7.25 -6.75
C ASP A 54 0.17 7.61 -5.27
N ARG A 55 1.39 8.05 -4.93
CA ARG A 55 1.76 8.52 -3.59
C ARG A 55 0.98 9.78 -3.19
N VAL A 56 0.77 10.72 -4.12
CA VAL A 56 -0.03 11.95 -3.87
C VAL A 56 -1.49 11.60 -3.56
N ALA A 57 -2.06 10.66 -4.31
CA ALA A 57 -3.42 10.17 -4.08
C ALA A 57 -3.59 9.53 -2.69
N ILE A 58 -2.63 8.69 -2.28
CA ILE A 58 -2.65 8.07 -0.95
C ILE A 58 -2.45 9.12 0.15
N HIS A 59 -1.63 10.14 -0.09
CA HIS A 59 -1.42 11.24 0.85
C HIS A 59 -2.72 11.95 1.24
N GLU A 60 -3.56 12.27 0.25
CA GLU A 60 -4.88 12.87 0.49
C GLU A 60 -5.78 11.90 1.26
N ALA A 61 -5.85 10.65 0.81
CA ALA A 61 -6.72 9.64 1.39
C ALA A 61 -6.36 9.30 2.85
N MET A 62 -5.07 9.22 3.19
CA MET A 62 -4.61 8.97 4.56
C MET A 62 -4.79 10.17 5.47
N GLU A 63 -4.69 11.40 4.93
CA GLU A 63 -4.81 12.62 5.73
C GLU A 63 -6.26 13.02 5.98
N GLN A 64 -7.06 13.09 4.91
CA GLN A 64 -8.43 13.60 4.97
C GLN A 64 -9.45 12.48 5.18
N GLN A 65 -9.05 11.21 5.01
CA GLN A 65 -9.95 10.05 4.99
C GLN A 65 -11.06 10.18 3.92
N THR A 66 -10.80 11.01 2.91
CA THR A 66 -11.67 11.28 1.77
C THR A 66 -10.82 11.46 0.52
N ILE A 67 -11.42 11.19 -0.62
CA ILE A 67 -10.81 11.34 -1.94
C ILE A 67 -11.70 12.25 -2.76
N SER A 68 -11.16 13.38 -3.21
CA SER A 68 -11.85 14.33 -4.08
C SER A 68 -11.50 14.09 -5.54
N ILE A 69 -12.53 13.96 -6.39
CA ILE A 69 -12.35 13.76 -7.82
C ILE A 69 -13.15 14.82 -8.58
N ALA A 70 -12.44 15.56 -9.44
CA ALA A 70 -13.00 16.54 -10.35
C ALA A 70 -12.51 16.23 -11.77
N LYS A 71 -13.23 15.37 -12.49
CA LYS A 71 -12.88 14.95 -13.87
C LYS A 71 -14.14 14.74 -14.71
N ALA A 72 -14.05 14.99 -16.01
CA ALA A 72 -15.14 14.78 -16.98
C ALA A 72 -16.49 15.41 -16.59
N GLY A 73 -16.48 16.55 -15.90
CA GLY A 73 -17.69 17.24 -15.43
C GLY A 73 -18.33 16.64 -14.18
N ILE A 74 -17.73 15.60 -13.60
CA ILE A 74 -18.13 15.01 -12.32
C ILE A 74 -17.18 15.54 -11.24
N THR A 75 -17.75 16.26 -10.29
CA THR A 75 -17.07 16.71 -9.07
C THR A 75 -17.75 16.04 -7.89
N THR A 76 -17.06 15.09 -7.25
CA THR A 76 -17.59 14.38 -6.09
C THR A 76 -16.47 14.02 -5.13
N THR A 77 -16.85 13.78 -3.88
CA THR A 77 -15.96 13.36 -2.81
C THR A 77 -16.40 12.00 -2.31
N LEU A 78 -15.48 11.05 -2.26
CA LEU A 78 -15.68 9.70 -1.78
C LEU A 78 -15.02 9.53 -0.42
N ASN A 79 -15.65 8.77 0.47
CA ASN A 79 -15.06 8.43 1.76
C ASN A 79 -14.07 7.27 1.59
N SER A 80 -12.95 7.33 2.31
CA SER A 80 -11.91 6.31 2.34
C SER A 80 -11.39 6.10 3.76
N ARG A 81 -12.31 5.92 4.72
CA ARG A 81 -12.00 5.75 6.15
C ARG A 81 -11.51 4.31 6.39
N CYS A 82 -10.36 3.99 5.84
CA CYS A 82 -9.73 2.67 5.94
C CYS A 82 -8.42 2.76 6.71
N SER A 83 -8.07 1.72 7.46
CA SER A 83 -6.72 1.55 8.00
C SER A 83 -5.78 1.04 6.93
N VAL A 84 -4.57 1.64 6.84
CA VAL A 84 -3.56 1.25 5.85
C VAL A 84 -2.50 0.38 6.50
N LEU A 85 -2.30 -0.83 5.97
CA LEU A 85 -1.14 -1.67 6.27
C LEU A 85 -0.23 -1.66 5.06
N ALA A 86 1.00 -1.17 5.20
CA ALA A 86 1.95 -1.07 4.10
C ALA A 86 3.17 -1.98 4.34
N ALA A 87 3.62 -2.65 3.29
CA ALA A 87 4.90 -3.34 3.24
C ALA A 87 5.81 -2.64 2.22
N ALA A 88 7.06 -2.41 2.59
CA ALA A 88 8.04 -1.72 1.76
C ALA A 88 9.41 -2.36 1.93
N ASN A 89 10.20 -2.34 0.85
CA ASN A 89 11.58 -2.78 0.88
C ASN A 89 12.54 -1.61 1.12
N SER A 90 13.69 -1.89 1.73
CA SER A 90 14.78 -0.92 1.80
C SER A 90 15.35 -0.65 0.40
N VAL A 91 15.83 0.57 0.18
CA VAL A 91 16.38 1.04 -1.12
C VAL A 91 17.44 0.09 -1.69
N PHE A 92 18.31 -0.46 -0.84
CA PHE A 92 19.40 -1.35 -1.25
C PHE A 92 19.09 -2.84 -1.04
N GLY A 93 17.83 -3.18 -0.73
CA GLY A 93 17.40 -4.56 -0.43
C GLY A 93 17.90 -5.12 0.91
N ARG A 94 18.80 -4.42 1.60
CA ARG A 94 19.25 -4.73 2.96
C ARG A 94 19.25 -3.47 3.80
N TRP A 95 18.84 -3.61 5.05
CA TRP A 95 18.84 -2.53 6.03
C TRP A 95 20.28 -2.25 6.52
N ASP A 96 20.74 -0.99 6.42
CA ASP A 96 22.04 -0.55 6.95
C ASP A 96 21.85 0.33 8.19
N ASP A 97 22.32 -0.11 9.35
CA ASP A 97 22.15 0.60 10.62
C ASP A 97 22.82 1.97 10.65
N ASN A 98 23.81 2.22 9.78
CA ASN A 98 24.52 3.51 9.73
C ASN A 98 23.78 4.57 8.90
N LYS A 99 22.88 4.15 8.01
CA LYS A 99 22.22 5.02 7.03
C LYS A 99 20.90 5.62 7.49
N GLY A 100 20.39 5.20 8.65
CA GLY A 100 19.19 5.80 9.27
C GLY A 100 18.02 5.98 8.29
N SER A 101 17.67 7.23 7.99
CA SER A 101 16.60 7.62 7.06
C SER A 101 16.92 7.38 5.58
N GLU A 102 18.20 7.29 5.19
CA GLU A 102 18.59 7.00 3.79
C GLU A 102 18.28 5.56 3.37
N ASN A 103 17.92 4.69 4.31
CA ASN A 103 17.46 3.33 4.01
C ASN A 103 16.07 3.28 3.34
N ILE A 104 15.32 4.38 3.43
CA ILE A 104 13.91 4.47 3.06
C ILE A 104 13.72 5.69 2.15
N ASP A 105 13.22 5.46 0.93
CA ASP A 105 12.92 6.52 -0.03
C ASP A 105 11.45 7.00 0.07
N PHE A 106 11.09 7.49 1.27
CA PHE A 106 9.76 8.07 1.53
C PHE A 106 9.87 9.51 1.98
N MET A 107 8.89 10.31 1.55
CA MET A 107 8.73 11.66 2.07
C MET A 107 8.42 11.58 3.58
N PRO A 108 9.05 12.44 4.42
CA PRO A 108 8.76 12.48 5.86
C PRO A 108 7.28 12.68 6.17
N THR A 109 6.54 13.35 5.29
CA THR A 109 5.10 13.57 5.39
C THR A 109 4.30 12.27 5.34
N ILE A 110 4.73 11.24 4.61
CA ILE A 110 4.06 9.92 4.59
C ILE A 110 4.36 9.18 5.89
N LEU A 111 5.65 9.15 6.27
CA LEU A 111 6.10 8.43 7.45
C LEU A 111 5.40 8.94 8.72
N SER A 112 5.20 10.26 8.83
CA SER A 112 4.47 10.86 9.95
C SER A 112 2.97 10.52 10.00
N ARG A 113 2.39 9.95 8.93
CA ARG A 113 0.99 9.46 8.93
C ARG A 113 0.87 8.03 9.43
N PHE A 114 1.97 7.29 9.51
CA PHE A 114 1.97 5.95 10.09
C PHE A 114 2.18 6.06 11.59
N ASP A 115 1.18 5.66 12.36
CA ASP A 115 1.28 5.63 13.83
C ASP A 115 2.30 4.60 14.33
N ALA A 116 2.54 3.54 13.56
CA ALA A 116 3.46 2.47 13.90
C ALA A 116 4.29 2.04 12.68
N ILE A 117 5.62 2.01 12.85
CA ILE A 117 6.58 1.58 11.83
C ILE A 117 7.39 0.43 12.41
N PHE A 118 7.36 -0.73 11.74
CA PHE A 118 8.12 -1.91 12.13
C PHE A 118 9.19 -2.20 11.09
N VAL A 119 10.46 -2.17 11.52
CA VAL A 119 11.59 -2.56 10.66
C VAL A 119 11.93 -4.01 10.94
N VAL A 120 11.67 -4.88 9.97
CA VAL A 120 12.07 -6.29 10.04
C VAL A 120 13.48 -6.41 9.47
N LYS A 121 14.47 -6.65 10.33
CA LYS A 121 15.87 -6.84 9.94
C LYS A 121 16.19 -8.32 9.87
N ASP A 122 16.89 -8.69 8.81
CA ASP A 122 17.49 -10.01 8.69
C ASP A 122 18.87 -10.00 9.35
N THR A 123 19.07 -10.83 10.37
CA THR A 123 20.32 -10.95 11.13
C THR A 123 20.80 -12.39 11.07
N HIS A 124 22.04 -12.59 10.65
CA HIS A 124 22.64 -13.93 10.58
C HIS A 124 22.80 -14.52 11.99
N ASP A 125 21.97 -15.50 12.33
CA ASP A 125 22.07 -16.26 13.59
C ASP A 125 21.81 -17.74 13.30
N LEU A 126 22.89 -18.53 13.33
CA LEU A 126 22.86 -19.97 13.08
C LEU A 126 21.80 -20.72 13.90
N LYS A 127 21.56 -20.34 15.17
CA LYS A 127 20.57 -21.02 16.01
C LYS A 127 19.15 -20.70 15.56
N ARG A 128 18.90 -19.43 15.24
CA ARG A 128 17.60 -18.95 14.74
C ARG A 128 17.31 -19.54 13.36
N ASP A 129 18.29 -19.52 12.47
CA ASP A 129 18.20 -20.06 11.11
C ASP A 129 17.94 -21.57 11.13
N ALA A 130 18.65 -22.31 12.00
CA ALA A 130 18.41 -23.75 12.16
C ALA A 130 16.99 -24.05 12.70
N THR A 131 16.47 -23.21 13.61
CA THR A 131 15.11 -23.36 14.14
C THR A 131 14.06 -23.05 13.07
N LEU A 132 14.28 -21.98 12.29
CA LEU A 132 13.42 -21.59 11.18
C LEU A 132 13.39 -22.67 10.10
N ALA A 133 14.55 -23.20 9.71
CA ALA A 133 14.68 -24.27 8.73
C ALA A 133 13.94 -25.54 9.17
N LYS A 134 14.11 -25.96 10.44
CA LYS A 134 13.36 -27.09 11.00
C LYS A 134 11.85 -26.86 10.96
N HIS A 135 11.40 -25.65 11.29
CA HIS A 135 9.98 -25.28 11.22
C HIS A 135 9.46 -25.37 9.78
N ILE A 136 10.17 -24.78 8.81
CA ILE A 136 9.78 -24.82 7.39
C ILE A 136 9.71 -26.27 6.88
N ILE A 137 10.70 -27.10 7.20
CA ILE A 137 10.70 -28.53 6.85
C ILE A 137 9.49 -29.24 7.45
N SER A 138 9.21 -29.01 8.75
CA SER A 138 8.07 -29.63 9.43
C SER A 138 6.73 -29.23 8.82
N VAL A 139 6.56 -27.96 8.43
CA VAL A 139 5.33 -27.48 7.78
C VAL A 139 5.13 -28.18 6.45
N HIS A 140 6.18 -28.33 5.64
CA HIS A 140 6.09 -28.99 4.33
C HIS A 140 5.96 -30.52 4.43
N MET A 141 6.52 -31.15 5.47
CA MET A 141 6.36 -32.58 5.72
C MET A 141 4.97 -32.97 6.25
N ASN A 142 4.29 -32.06 6.92
CA ASN A 142 2.94 -32.27 7.46
C ASN A 142 1.83 -31.73 6.54
N ALA A 143 2.18 -31.27 5.34
CA ALA A 143 1.22 -30.74 4.36
C ALA A 143 0.59 -31.82 3.45
N ASP A 144 0.64 -33.09 3.87
CA ASP A 144 -0.16 -34.19 3.32
C ASP A 144 -1.52 -34.29 4.03
#